data_AF-A0AA36IXG0-F1
#
_entry.id   AF-A0AA36IXG0-F1
#
_cell.length_a   1.000
_cell.length_b   1.000
_cell.length_c   1.000
_cell.angle_alpha   90.00
_cell.angle_beta   90.00
_cell.angle_gamma   90.00
#
_symmetry.space_group_name_H-M   'P 1'
#
loop_
_entity.id
_entity.type
_entity.pdbx_description
1 polymer ?
#
loop_
_entity_poly.entity_id
_entity_poly.type
_entity_poly.pdbx_seq_one_letter_code
_entity_poly.pdbx_strand_id
1 'polypeptide(L)'
;MSWSKPVVKQDMADGVVVKRCRSWEHQSLDRGACFTQLSLALCPGRPQLPAAKRARLNELTNYRISTCYELSQGHDLDLCAARNMSSLRALCPQTCGCDDPLDPAAAAYATTVFGCPKFCIVERSMSTELKVKPCEDLPPEDFAGNIFMKRFLSSMFDYITSKQELRRTEILQYTQELRRTFWNQVPGPNKTESLLLASVYFSEGKWMEDVANGVWNLGLNIPHPRGMRGCDFLNSWEFEMITGSNFCRVRGDSSPFKSLRSQCPVACNCRKGQDDCPGTCPVGF
;
A
#
# COMPACT_ATOMS: atom_id res chain seq x y z
N MET A 1 62.02 1.05 0.80
CA MET A 1 60.85 1.61 1.49
C MET A 1 59.85 0.49 1.72
N SER A 2 59.86 -0.13 2.90
CA SER A 2 58.89 -1.19 3.26
C SER A 2 57.70 -0.58 3.98
N TRP A 3 56.49 -0.87 3.51
CA TRP A 3 55.26 -0.46 4.18
C TRP A 3 54.78 -1.59 5.09
N SER A 4 54.76 -1.34 6.38
CA SER A 4 54.18 -2.22 7.40
C SER A 4 52.66 -2.18 7.29
N LYS A 5 52.00 -3.35 7.29
CA LYS A 5 50.53 -3.46 7.34
C LYS A 5 50.01 -3.01 8.72
N PRO A 6 48.84 -2.34 8.79
CA PRO A 6 48.24 -1.99 10.08
C PRO A 6 47.71 -3.25 10.77
N VAL A 7 48.04 -3.41 12.05
CA VAL A 7 47.49 -4.44 12.94
C VAL A 7 46.22 -3.88 13.57
N VAL A 8 45.07 -4.51 13.31
CA VAL A 8 43.81 -4.19 13.97
C VAL A 8 43.73 -5.02 15.25
N LYS A 9 43.72 -4.36 16.42
CA LYS A 9 43.41 -5.02 17.70
C LYS A 9 41.89 -5.09 17.87
N GLN A 10 41.40 -6.29 18.11
CA GLN A 10 40.03 -6.59 18.56
C GLN A 10 40.06 -6.84 20.05
N ASP A 11 39.43 -5.96 20.84
CA ASP A 11 39.13 -6.24 22.23
C ASP A 11 37.68 -6.71 22.33
N MET A 12 37.50 -7.91 22.88
CA MET A 12 36.20 -8.53 23.14
C MET A 12 35.76 -8.22 24.57
N ALA A 13 34.66 -7.47 24.70
CA ALA A 13 33.83 -7.45 25.89
C ALA A 13 32.35 -7.41 25.45
N ASP A 14 31.56 -8.35 25.98
CA ASP A 14 30.09 -8.38 25.98
C ASP A 14 29.32 -8.45 24.65
N GLY A 15 29.75 -9.32 23.73
CA GLY A 15 28.84 -10.08 22.85
C GLY A 15 27.89 -9.33 21.90
N VAL A 16 27.95 -7.99 21.81
CA VAL A 16 27.18 -7.18 20.86
C VAL A 16 28.09 -6.08 20.31
N VAL A 17 28.52 -6.25 19.06
CA VAL A 17 29.31 -5.24 18.35
C VAL A 17 28.39 -4.09 17.94
N VAL A 18 28.23 -3.09 18.82
CA VAL A 18 27.63 -1.80 18.45
C VAL A 18 28.73 -0.88 17.93
N LYS A 19 28.98 -0.91 16.61
CA LYS A 19 29.81 0.11 15.96
C LYS A 19 29.04 1.45 15.97
N ARG A 20 29.39 2.34 16.89
CA ARG A 20 28.94 3.74 16.82
C ARG A 20 29.61 4.43 15.65
N CYS A 21 28.82 4.88 14.67
CA CYS A 21 29.28 5.87 13.69
C CYS A 21 29.48 7.21 14.42
N ARG A 22 30.72 7.53 14.82
CA ARG A 22 31.08 8.88 15.26
C ARG A 22 31.29 9.75 14.02
N SER A 23 30.74 10.95 14.04
CA SER A 23 30.90 11.99 13.02
C SER A 23 32.34 12.46 12.92
N TRP A 24 33.10 12.13 11.86
CA TRP A 24 34.39 12.77 11.59
C TRP A 24 34.59 13.02 10.09
N GLU A 25 35.12 14.22 9.83
CA GLU A 25 35.54 14.79 8.56
C GLU A 25 36.66 13.98 7.88
N HIS A 26 36.67 14.07 6.55
CA HIS A 26 37.80 13.76 5.67
C HIS A 26 38.45 12.37 5.82
N GLN A 27 37.81 11.33 5.28
CA GLN A 27 38.50 10.27 4.54
C GLN A 27 37.52 9.43 3.72
N SER A 28 37.85 9.20 2.44
CA SER A 28 37.08 8.45 1.46
C SER A 28 37.06 6.96 1.80
N LEU A 29 36.16 6.56 2.69
CA LEU A 29 35.80 5.16 2.91
C LEU A 29 34.54 4.80 2.10
N ASP A 30 34.57 3.60 1.57
CA ASP A 30 33.60 2.97 0.69
C ASP A 30 32.17 3.08 1.26
N ARG A 31 31.33 3.94 0.64
CA ARG A 31 29.98 4.27 1.13
C ARG A 31 29.04 3.07 1.20
N GLY A 32 29.37 1.97 0.52
CA GLY A 32 28.54 0.76 0.46
C GLY A 32 28.44 -0.02 1.78
N ALA A 33 29.48 0.00 2.63
CA ALA A 33 29.54 -0.87 3.81
C ALA A 33 28.86 -0.30 5.07
N CYS A 34 28.64 1.01 5.15
CA CYS A 34 28.01 1.64 6.31
C CYS A 34 26.47 1.59 6.26
N PHE A 35 25.91 1.51 5.04
CA PHE A 35 24.47 1.48 4.84
C PHE A 35 23.84 0.13 5.22
N THR A 36 24.60 -0.97 5.11
CA THR A 36 24.13 -2.35 5.36
C THR A 36 24.10 -2.75 6.83
N GLN A 37 24.86 -2.11 7.73
CA GLN A 37 24.78 -2.38 9.17
C GLN A 37 23.76 -1.50 9.90
N LEU A 38 23.42 -0.31 9.38
CA LEU A 38 22.39 0.54 9.95
C LEU A 38 20.97 0.09 9.58
N SER A 39 20.81 -0.57 8.43
CA SER A 39 19.53 -1.06 7.91
C SER A 39 18.94 -2.18 8.77
N LEU A 40 19.77 -3.11 9.25
CA LEU A 40 19.34 -4.18 10.18
C LEU A 40 18.92 -3.66 11.58
N ALA A 41 19.32 -2.44 11.96
CA ALA A 41 19.03 -1.89 13.28
C ALA A 41 17.76 -1.00 13.33
N LEU A 42 17.23 -0.57 12.19
CA LEU A 42 16.19 0.47 12.13
C LEU A 42 14.78 -0.04 11.84
N CYS A 43 14.66 -1.28 11.39
CA CYS A 43 13.41 -2.03 11.37
C CYS A 43 13.59 -3.26 12.28
N PRO A 44 13.55 -3.11 13.63
CA PRO A 44 13.93 -4.19 14.52
C PRO A 44 12.90 -5.32 14.48
N GLY A 45 13.24 -6.38 13.76
CA GLY A 45 12.80 -7.73 14.05
C GLY A 45 13.34 -8.17 15.41
N ARG A 46 12.67 -7.73 16.49
CA ARG A 46 12.83 -8.06 17.93
C ARG A 46 14.14 -7.63 18.60
N PRO A 47 14.04 -6.73 19.60
CA PRO A 47 13.72 -7.13 20.98
C PRO A 47 12.33 -6.63 21.44
N GLN A 48 11.93 -7.00 22.66
CA GLN A 48 10.69 -6.51 23.28
C GLN A 48 10.57 -4.98 23.12
N LEU A 49 9.38 -4.51 22.75
CA LEU A 49 9.12 -3.07 22.69
C LEU A 49 9.37 -2.46 24.08
N PRO A 50 10.03 -1.28 24.15
CA PRO A 50 10.10 -0.49 25.38
C PRO A 50 8.70 -0.34 25.99
N ALA A 51 8.61 -0.33 27.31
CA ALA A 51 7.33 -0.32 28.04
C ALA A 51 6.36 0.76 27.54
N ALA A 52 6.86 1.96 27.25
CA ALA A 52 6.06 3.06 26.69
C ALA A 52 5.45 2.74 25.31
N LYS A 53 6.22 2.12 24.40
CA LYS A 53 5.72 1.70 23.08
C LYS A 53 4.69 0.58 23.22
N ARG A 54 4.88 -0.33 24.18
CA ARG A 54 3.93 -1.41 24.48
C ARG A 54 2.60 -0.87 25.01
N ALA A 55 2.65 0.09 25.94
CA ALA A 55 1.44 0.74 26.45
C ALA A 55 0.64 1.41 25.33
N ARG A 56 1.33 2.14 24.42
CA ARG A 56 0.70 2.75 23.25
C ARG A 56 0.13 1.71 22.28
N LEU A 57 0.83 0.59 22.07
CA LEU A 57 0.36 -0.49 21.20
C LEU A 57 -0.94 -1.11 21.75
N ASN A 58 -1.02 -1.34 23.06
CA ASN A 58 -2.22 -1.86 23.70
C ASN A 58 -3.39 -0.88 23.58
N GLU A 59 -3.14 0.43 23.72
CA GLU A 59 -4.15 1.48 23.55
C GLU A 59 -4.72 1.50 22.12
N LEU A 60 -3.85 1.42 21.10
CA LEU A 60 -4.26 1.45 19.70
C LEU A 60 -5.06 0.21 19.27
N THR A 61 -4.72 -0.94 19.84
CA THR A 61 -5.25 -2.23 19.40
C THR A 61 -6.43 -2.68 20.26
N ASN A 62 -6.58 -2.13 21.47
CA ASN A 62 -7.50 -2.62 22.50
C ASN A 62 -7.21 -4.09 22.93
N TYR A 63 -5.99 -4.58 22.68
CA TYR A 63 -5.53 -5.91 23.05
C TYR A 63 -4.26 -5.84 23.89
N ARG A 64 -3.94 -6.92 24.61
CA ARG A 64 -2.68 -7.05 25.35
C ARG A 64 -1.60 -7.61 24.42
N ILE A 65 -0.99 -6.73 23.64
CA ILE A 65 0.03 -7.07 22.64
C ILE A 65 1.39 -6.63 23.15
N SER A 66 2.29 -7.59 23.33
CA SER A 66 3.63 -7.34 23.86
C SER A 66 4.66 -7.01 22.78
N THR A 67 4.41 -7.50 21.55
CA THR A 67 5.28 -7.33 20.38
C THR A 67 4.49 -7.08 19.10
N CYS A 68 5.08 -6.40 18.13
CA CYS A 68 4.47 -6.24 16.81
C CYS A 68 4.25 -7.59 16.10
N TYR A 69 5.02 -8.63 16.42
CA TYR A 69 4.82 -9.96 15.82
C TYR A 69 3.49 -10.61 16.23
N GLU A 70 3.02 -10.38 17.46
CA GLU A 70 1.72 -10.93 17.90
C GLU A 70 0.56 -10.42 17.02
N LEU A 71 0.65 -9.19 16.51
CA LEU A 71 -0.34 -8.65 15.56
C LEU A 71 -0.40 -9.45 14.25
N SER A 72 0.74 -9.97 13.76
CA SER A 72 0.73 -10.74 12.50
C SER A 72 0.19 -12.16 12.66
N GLN A 73 0.08 -12.65 13.89
CA GLN A 73 -0.46 -13.99 14.18
C GLN A 73 -1.99 -13.98 14.39
N GLY A 74 -2.56 -12.80 14.63
CA GLY A 74 -4.00 -12.62 14.84
C GLY A 74 -4.75 -12.22 13.56
N HIS A 75 -6.07 -12.14 13.69
CA HIS A 75 -6.94 -11.53 12.68
C HIS A 75 -6.82 -9.98 12.64
N ASP A 76 -5.91 -9.40 13.42
CA ASP A 76 -5.77 -7.96 13.62
C ASP A 76 -4.89 -7.26 12.57
N LEU A 77 -4.40 -7.97 11.55
CA LEU A 77 -3.68 -7.36 10.44
C LEU A 77 -4.54 -6.33 9.68
N ASP A 78 -5.86 -6.44 9.76
CA ASP A 78 -6.78 -5.47 9.17
C ASP A 78 -6.68 -4.09 9.86
N LEU A 79 -6.17 -4.02 11.11
CA LEU A 79 -5.85 -2.74 11.77
C LEU A 79 -4.77 -1.99 11.00
N CYS A 80 -3.77 -2.66 10.41
CA CYS A 80 -2.77 -1.99 9.60
C CYS A 80 -3.39 -1.29 8.38
N ALA A 81 -4.50 -1.84 7.85
CA ALA A 81 -5.24 -1.31 6.71
C ALA A 81 -6.29 -0.23 7.08
N ALA A 82 -6.47 0.11 8.36
CA ALA A 82 -7.42 1.14 8.77
C ALA A 82 -6.85 2.57 8.68
N ARG A 83 -7.66 3.55 8.26
CA ARG A 83 -7.20 4.94 8.05
C ARG A 83 -6.52 5.55 9.27
N ASN A 84 -7.14 5.37 10.44
CA ASN A 84 -6.73 5.98 11.71
C ASN A 84 -5.57 5.25 12.41
N MET A 85 -4.95 4.24 11.79
CA MET A 85 -3.89 3.42 12.37
C MET A 85 -2.47 3.87 11.98
N SER A 86 -2.26 5.17 11.71
CA SER A 86 -0.93 5.69 11.33
C SER A 86 0.11 5.50 12.43
N SER A 87 -0.30 5.61 13.70
CA SER A 87 0.59 5.32 14.83
C SER A 87 1.01 3.85 14.88
N LEU A 88 0.11 2.93 14.52
CA LEU A 88 0.40 1.50 14.49
C LEU A 88 1.44 1.20 13.41
N ARG A 89 1.26 1.75 12.20
CA ARG A 89 2.22 1.63 11.10
C ARG A 89 3.58 2.25 11.42
N ALA A 90 3.62 3.33 12.19
CA ALA A 90 4.88 3.93 12.66
C ALA A 90 5.59 3.09 13.74
N LEU A 91 4.83 2.43 14.62
CA LEU A 91 5.36 1.59 15.70
C LEU A 91 5.76 0.19 15.24
N CYS A 92 5.00 -0.38 14.31
CA CYS A 92 5.12 -1.74 13.80
C CYS A 92 5.22 -1.76 12.25
N PRO A 93 6.18 -1.04 11.65
CA PRO A 93 6.21 -0.84 10.20
C PRO A 93 6.32 -2.14 9.43
N GLN A 94 7.20 -3.07 9.83
CA GLN A 94 7.38 -4.34 9.11
C GLN A 94 6.18 -5.28 9.24
N THR A 95 5.60 -5.37 10.44
CA THR A 95 4.36 -6.14 10.66
C THR A 95 3.22 -5.60 9.79
N CYS A 96 3.14 -4.28 9.64
CA CYS A 96 2.19 -3.66 8.73
C CYS A 96 2.65 -3.66 7.26
N GLY A 97 3.80 -4.27 6.93
CA GLY A 97 4.34 -4.36 5.57
C GLY A 97 4.77 -3.02 4.95
N CYS A 98 5.17 -2.02 5.74
CA CYS A 98 5.65 -0.76 5.16
C CYS A 98 6.88 -0.91 4.25
N ASP A 99 7.65 -1.98 4.44
CA ASP A 99 8.80 -2.43 3.64
C ASP A 99 8.45 -3.49 2.59
N ASP A 100 7.23 -4.04 2.61
CA ASP A 100 6.76 -5.04 1.66
C ASP A 100 6.35 -4.38 0.32
N PRO A 101 7.01 -4.73 -0.80
CA PRO A 101 6.71 -4.13 -2.11
C PRO A 101 5.45 -4.68 -2.75
N LEU A 102 5.05 -5.90 -2.42
CA LEU A 102 3.95 -6.58 -3.08
C LEU A 102 2.68 -6.37 -2.27
N ASP A 103 2.57 -7.02 -1.12
CA ASP A 103 1.28 -7.26 -0.47
C ASP A 103 1.25 -6.74 0.98
N PRO A 104 1.56 -5.45 1.20
CA PRO A 104 1.68 -4.90 2.54
C PRO A 104 0.36 -4.97 3.30
N ALA A 105 0.39 -5.37 4.57
CA ALA A 105 -0.81 -5.38 5.42
C ALA A 105 -1.44 -3.99 5.61
N ALA A 106 -0.64 -2.92 5.48
CA ALA A 106 -1.11 -1.53 5.44
C ALA A 106 -1.88 -1.15 4.16
N ALA A 107 -1.85 -2.02 3.15
CA ALA A 107 -2.61 -1.91 1.91
C ALA A 107 -2.46 -0.53 1.24
N ALA A 108 -3.56 0.17 0.96
CA ALA A 108 -3.55 1.50 0.35
C ALA A 108 -2.82 2.55 1.22
N TYR A 109 -2.73 2.32 2.53
CA TYR A 109 -2.08 3.19 3.51
C TYR A 109 -0.60 2.86 3.75
N ALA A 110 0.01 2.00 2.94
CA ALA A 110 1.45 1.73 2.96
C ALA A 110 2.27 2.92 2.39
N THR A 111 2.08 4.12 2.95
CA THR A 111 2.73 5.36 2.54
C THR A 111 3.15 6.20 3.74
N THR A 112 4.05 7.17 3.50
CA THR A 112 4.54 8.06 4.56
C THR A 112 3.48 8.98 5.13
N VAL A 113 2.48 9.36 4.32
CA VAL A 113 1.37 10.22 4.77
C VAL A 113 0.54 9.50 5.83
N PHE A 114 0.49 8.16 5.76
CA PHE A 114 -0.23 7.32 6.69
C PHE A 114 0.67 6.65 7.72
N GLY A 115 1.88 7.17 7.97
CA GLY A 115 2.70 6.75 9.10
C GLY A 115 3.74 5.66 8.80
N CYS A 116 3.85 5.15 7.57
CA CYS A 116 5.00 4.31 7.22
C CYS A 116 6.29 5.15 7.26
N PRO A 117 7.36 4.69 7.92
CA PRO A 117 8.65 5.39 7.92
C PRO A 117 9.23 5.55 6.51
N LYS A 118 9.86 6.69 6.22
CA LYS A 118 10.48 6.97 4.91
C LYS A 118 11.50 5.89 4.50
N PHE A 119 12.26 5.38 5.47
CA PHE A 119 13.27 4.36 5.22
C PHE A 119 12.67 3.05 4.69
N CYS A 120 11.55 2.59 5.26
CA CYS A 120 10.85 1.39 4.78
C CYS A 120 10.41 1.54 3.32
N ILE A 121 9.98 2.73 2.90
CA ILE A 121 9.59 3.00 1.50
C ILE A 121 10.79 2.92 0.55
N VAL A 122 11.99 3.35 1.00
CA VAL A 122 13.22 3.23 0.21
C VAL A 122 13.65 1.76 0.12
N GLU A 123 13.57 1.03 1.22
CA GLU A 123 13.87 -0.41 1.26
C GLU A 123 12.94 -1.18 0.30
N ARG A 124 11.65 -0.86 0.34
CA ARG A 124 10.63 -1.40 -0.56
C ARG A 124 10.98 -1.20 -2.03
N SER A 125 11.35 0.00 -2.45
CA SER A 125 11.71 0.28 -3.85
C SER A 125 13.01 -0.41 -4.28
N MET A 126 13.87 -0.78 -3.33
CA MET A 126 15.10 -1.52 -3.57
C MET A 126 14.94 -3.05 -3.48
N SER A 127 13.76 -3.54 -3.08
CA SER A 127 13.51 -4.96 -2.82
C SER A 127 13.86 -5.83 -4.02
N THR A 128 14.53 -6.94 -3.74
CA THR A 128 14.84 -7.98 -4.74
C THR A 128 13.58 -8.65 -5.25
N GLU A 129 12.55 -8.80 -4.42
CA GLU A 129 11.27 -9.40 -4.80
C GLU A 129 10.59 -8.59 -5.91
N LEU A 130 10.54 -7.26 -5.74
CA LEU A 130 10.01 -6.37 -6.78
C LEU A 130 10.86 -6.43 -8.06
N LYS A 131 12.19 -6.56 -7.93
CA LYS A 131 13.09 -6.61 -9.09
C LYS A 131 12.89 -7.86 -9.94
N VAL A 132 12.59 -9.00 -9.33
CA VAL A 132 12.41 -10.29 -10.03
C VAL A 132 10.96 -10.60 -10.36
N LYS A 133 9.99 -9.86 -9.79
CA LYS A 133 8.58 -10.02 -10.10
C LYS A 133 8.33 -9.85 -11.62
N PRO A 134 7.54 -10.73 -12.27
CA PRO A 134 7.15 -10.56 -13.67
C PRO A 134 6.40 -9.25 -13.92
N CYS A 135 6.55 -8.68 -15.11
CA CYS A 135 5.81 -7.51 -15.54
C CYS A 135 4.46 -7.93 -16.15
N GLU A 136 3.65 -8.57 -15.33
CA GLU A 136 2.34 -9.11 -15.71
C GLU A 136 1.31 -8.62 -14.70
N ASP A 137 0.13 -8.29 -15.21
CA ASP A 137 -1.00 -7.90 -14.37
C ASP A 137 -1.52 -9.10 -13.59
N LEU A 138 -2.00 -8.84 -12.37
CA LEU A 138 -2.73 -9.82 -11.59
C LEU A 138 -3.98 -10.27 -12.39
N PRO A 139 -4.17 -11.58 -12.64
CA PRO A 139 -5.34 -12.08 -13.34
C PRO A 139 -6.64 -11.73 -12.58
N PRO A 140 -7.75 -11.40 -13.27
CA PRO A 140 -9.02 -11.05 -12.63
C PRO A 140 -9.55 -12.10 -11.64
N GLU A 141 -9.34 -13.38 -11.92
CA GLU A 141 -9.70 -14.52 -11.08
C GLU A 141 -8.98 -14.52 -9.72
N ASP A 142 -7.77 -13.97 -9.67
CA ASP A 142 -6.95 -13.96 -8.45
C ASP A 142 -7.35 -12.81 -7.51
N PHE A 143 -8.11 -11.81 -7.97
CA PHE A 143 -8.53 -10.70 -7.11
C PHE A 143 -9.42 -11.15 -5.95
N ALA A 144 -10.38 -12.05 -6.22
CA ALA A 144 -11.35 -12.49 -5.21
C ALA A 144 -10.70 -13.22 -4.01
N GLY A 145 -9.60 -13.92 -4.26
CA GLY A 145 -8.83 -14.62 -3.22
C GLY A 145 -7.71 -13.79 -2.62
N ASN A 146 -7.37 -12.63 -3.20
CA ASN A 146 -6.21 -11.86 -2.80
C ASN A 146 -6.55 -10.94 -1.61
N ILE A 147 -6.03 -11.31 -0.43
CA ILE A 147 -6.24 -10.55 0.81
C ILE A 147 -5.71 -9.12 0.75
N PHE A 148 -4.60 -8.88 0.03
CA PHE A 148 -4.08 -7.53 -0.17
C PHE A 148 -5.05 -6.69 -0.99
N MET A 149 -5.56 -7.20 -2.11
CA MET A 149 -6.52 -6.47 -2.95
C MET A 149 -7.80 -6.12 -2.20
N LYS A 150 -8.32 -7.07 -1.41
CA LYS A 150 -9.48 -6.83 -0.54
C LYS A 150 -9.23 -5.70 0.47
N ARG A 151 -8.08 -5.74 1.15
CA ARG A 151 -7.68 -4.66 2.08
C ARG A 151 -7.48 -3.35 1.33
N PHE A 152 -6.82 -3.36 0.18
CA PHE A 152 -6.53 -2.18 -0.61
C PHE A 152 -7.80 -1.43 -1.02
N LEU A 153 -8.76 -2.14 -1.61
CA LEU A 153 -10.03 -1.57 -2.04
C LEU A 153 -10.86 -1.06 -0.85
N SER A 154 -10.89 -1.82 0.25
CA SER A 154 -11.56 -1.40 1.49
C SER A 154 -10.93 -0.14 2.11
N SER A 155 -9.61 -0.12 2.30
CA SER A 155 -8.87 1.03 2.81
C SER A 155 -9.11 2.27 1.97
N MET A 156 -9.10 2.13 0.64
CA MET A 156 -9.31 3.25 -0.25
C MET A 156 -10.75 3.76 -0.16
N PHE A 157 -11.74 2.87 -0.09
CA PHE A 157 -13.14 3.27 0.02
C PHE A 157 -13.40 3.99 1.35
N ASP A 158 -12.81 3.49 2.44
CA ASP A 158 -12.79 4.16 3.73
C ASP A 158 -12.21 5.57 3.60
N TYR A 159 -11.10 5.78 2.90
CA TYR A 159 -10.55 7.13 2.69
C TYR A 159 -11.50 8.07 1.92
N ILE A 160 -12.08 7.58 0.82
CA ILE A 160 -12.98 8.36 -0.03
C ILE A 160 -14.19 8.80 0.81
N THR A 161 -14.87 7.85 1.45
CA THR A 161 -16.11 8.13 2.19
C THR A 161 -15.94 8.82 3.54
N SER A 162 -14.77 8.74 4.15
CA SER A 162 -14.51 9.33 5.47
C SER A 162 -14.25 10.84 5.45
N LYS A 163 -14.30 11.48 4.28
CA LYS A 163 -14.37 12.94 4.16
C LYS A 163 -15.84 13.34 4.10
N GLN A 164 -16.45 13.60 5.25
CA GLN A 164 -17.89 13.86 5.38
C GLN A 164 -18.41 14.95 4.40
N GLU A 165 -17.65 16.03 4.22
CA GLU A 165 -17.96 17.11 3.27
C GLU A 165 -17.93 16.66 1.81
N LEU A 166 -17.09 15.67 1.49
CA LEU A 166 -17.01 15.11 0.16
C LEU A 166 -18.03 13.99 -0.05
N ARG A 167 -18.43 13.24 0.97
CA ARG A 167 -19.34 12.09 0.79
C ARG A 167 -20.62 12.47 0.03
N ARG A 168 -21.26 13.59 0.39
CA ARG A 168 -22.47 14.05 -0.33
C ARG A 168 -22.14 14.47 -1.76
N THR A 169 -21.03 15.17 -1.95
CA THR A 169 -20.57 15.65 -3.27
C THR A 169 -20.19 14.48 -4.17
N GLU A 170 -19.49 13.47 -3.66
CA GLU A 170 -19.07 12.26 -4.35
C GLU A 170 -20.26 11.40 -4.74
N ILE A 171 -21.24 11.19 -3.85
CA ILE A 171 -22.48 10.47 -4.19
C ILE A 171 -23.25 11.19 -5.30
N LEU A 172 -23.32 12.53 -5.24
CA LEU A 172 -23.96 13.33 -6.28
C LEU A 172 -23.20 13.24 -7.61
N GLN A 173 -21.87 13.36 -7.59
CA GLN A 173 -21.02 13.22 -8.77
C GLN A 173 -21.18 11.84 -9.40
N TYR A 174 -21.07 10.77 -8.60
CA TYR A 174 -21.31 9.40 -9.04
C TYR A 174 -22.68 9.25 -9.72
N THR A 175 -23.74 9.73 -9.08
CA THR A 175 -25.11 9.63 -9.63
C THR A 175 -25.25 10.43 -10.93
N GLN A 176 -24.63 11.61 -11.00
CA GLN A 176 -24.62 12.45 -12.21
C GLN A 176 -23.86 11.78 -13.35
N GLU A 177 -22.72 11.14 -13.08
CA GLU A 177 -21.94 10.44 -14.11
C GLU A 177 -22.64 9.18 -14.59
N LEU A 178 -23.27 8.40 -13.69
CA LEU A 178 -24.14 7.30 -14.10
C LEU A 178 -25.28 7.80 -15.01
N ARG A 179 -25.89 8.93 -14.66
CA ARG A 179 -26.98 9.52 -15.44
C ARG A 179 -26.52 10.06 -16.80
N ARG A 180 -25.35 10.68 -16.87
CA ARG A 180 -24.86 11.33 -18.09
C ARG A 180 -24.23 10.33 -19.05
N THR A 181 -23.42 9.43 -18.52
CA THR A 181 -22.48 8.62 -19.30
C THR A 181 -22.97 7.18 -19.43
N PHE A 182 -23.60 6.64 -18.39
CA PHE A 182 -23.98 5.22 -18.30
C PHE A 182 -25.49 4.98 -18.24
N TRP A 183 -26.31 5.96 -18.64
CA TRP A 183 -27.77 5.87 -18.55
C TRP A 183 -28.35 4.62 -19.21
N ASN A 184 -27.75 4.18 -20.31
CA ASN A 184 -28.21 2.99 -21.05
C ASN A 184 -27.83 1.67 -20.37
N GLN A 185 -26.88 1.68 -19.43
CA GLN A 185 -26.48 0.51 -18.64
C GLN A 185 -27.21 0.42 -17.29
N VAL A 186 -27.88 1.49 -16.86
CA VAL A 186 -28.70 1.47 -15.64
C VAL A 186 -29.83 0.44 -15.82
N PRO A 187 -29.92 -0.59 -14.96
CA PRO A 187 -30.85 -1.69 -15.14
C PRO A 187 -32.29 -1.29 -14.84
N GLY A 188 -33.24 -2.08 -15.33
CA GLY A 188 -34.66 -1.99 -14.99
C GLY A 188 -35.46 -0.95 -15.80
N PRO A 189 -36.81 -1.03 -15.75
CA PRO A 189 -37.69 -0.14 -16.50
C PRO A 189 -37.73 1.29 -15.91
N ASN A 190 -37.47 1.43 -14.60
CA ASN A 190 -37.45 2.71 -13.90
C ASN A 190 -36.02 3.13 -13.54
N LYS A 191 -35.34 3.78 -14.50
CA LYS A 191 -33.94 4.17 -14.35
C LYS A 191 -33.68 5.14 -13.18
N THR A 192 -34.66 5.97 -12.82
CA THR A 192 -34.52 6.91 -11.68
C THR A 192 -34.42 6.17 -10.36
N GLU A 193 -35.26 5.14 -10.16
CA GLU A 193 -35.22 4.28 -8.98
C GLU A 193 -33.93 3.46 -8.92
N SER A 194 -33.50 2.89 -10.05
CA SER A 194 -32.22 2.17 -10.13
C SER A 194 -31.02 3.07 -9.83
N LEU A 195 -31.02 4.34 -10.24
CA LEU A 195 -29.98 5.30 -9.85
C LEU A 195 -29.97 5.56 -8.35
N LEU A 196 -31.15 5.69 -7.72
CA LEU A 196 -31.24 5.88 -6.26
C LEU A 196 -30.66 4.66 -5.53
N LEU A 197 -31.02 3.44 -5.93
CA LEU A 197 -30.46 2.21 -5.37
C LEU A 197 -28.94 2.13 -5.59
N ALA A 198 -28.46 2.48 -6.79
CA ALA A 198 -27.04 2.52 -7.09
C ALA A 198 -26.29 3.53 -6.20
N SER A 199 -26.91 4.68 -5.87
CA SER A 199 -26.31 5.69 -4.99
C SER A 199 -26.19 5.23 -3.54
N VAL A 200 -27.20 4.53 -3.02
CA VAL A 200 -27.16 3.90 -1.68
C VAL A 200 -26.08 2.83 -1.66
N TYR A 201 -26.09 1.96 -2.65
CA TYR A 201 -25.11 0.88 -2.80
C TYR A 201 -23.66 1.38 -2.86
N PHE A 202 -23.42 2.48 -3.60
CA PHE A 202 -22.12 3.17 -3.59
C PHE A 202 -21.79 3.73 -2.21
N SER A 203 -22.74 4.42 -1.56
CA SER A 203 -22.51 5.07 -0.27
C SER A 203 -22.23 4.12 0.89
N GLU A 204 -22.67 2.87 0.78
CA GLU A 204 -22.46 1.79 1.74
C GLU A 204 -21.14 1.03 1.52
N GLY A 205 -20.45 1.25 0.39
CA GLY A 205 -19.19 0.55 0.08
C GLY A 205 -19.32 -0.84 -0.51
N LYS A 206 -20.55 -1.34 -0.64
CA LYS A 206 -20.82 -2.67 -1.21
C LYS A 206 -20.22 -2.86 -2.61
N TRP A 207 -20.17 -1.80 -3.41
CA TRP A 207 -19.58 -1.89 -4.75
C TRP A 207 -18.08 -2.22 -4.73
N MET A 208 -17.34 -1.77 -3.73
CA MET A 208 -15.92 -2.11 -3.56
C MET A 208 -15.72 -3.51 -3.01
N GLU A 209 -16.65 -3.97 -2.16
CA GLU A 209 -16.70 -5.38 -1.74
C GLU A 209 -16.94 -6.30 -2.94
N ASP A 210 -17.87 -5.93 -3.83
CA ASP A 210 -18.13 -6.65 -5.07
C ASP A 210 -16.88 -6.72 -5.96
N VAL A 211 -16.21 -5.58 -6.20
CA VAL A 211 -14.94 -5.55 -6.96
C VAL A 211 -13.87 -6.42 -6.28
N ALA A 212 -13.75 -6.35 -4.95
CA ALA A 212 -12.84 -7.19 -4.19
C ALA A 212 -13.19 -8.69 -4.26
N ASN A 213 -14.45 -9.04 -4.55
CA ASN A 213 -14.92 -10.41 -4.76
C ASN A 213 -14.95 -10.81 -6.25
N GLY A 214 -14.36 -10.01 -7.14
CA GLY A 214 -14.28 -10.30 -8.57
C GLY A 214 -15.55 -9.99 -9.37
N VAL A 215 -16.43 -9.14 -8.84
CA VAL A 215 -17.61 -8.61 -9.52
C VAL A 215 -17.27 -7.23 -10.10
N TRP A 216 -17.13 -7.16 -11.43
CA TRP A 216 -16.59 -6.01 -12.15
C TRP A 216 -17.68 -5.05 -12.66
N ASN A 217 -18.50 -4.56 -11.75
CA ASN A 217 -19.59 -3.63 -12.04
C ASN A 217 -19.23 -2.21 -11.56
N LEU A 218 -19.72 -1.19 -12.28
CA LEU A 218 -19.58 0.22 -11.89
C LEU A 218 -20.55 0.63 -10.77
N GLY A 219 -21.53 -0.22 -10.46
CA GLY A 219 -22.56 -0.01 -9.46
C GLY A 219 -23.48 -1.22 -9.38
N LEU A 220 -24.59 -1.11 -8.63
CA LEU A 220 -25.53 -2.22 -8.45
C LEU A 220 -26.08 -2.72 -9.80
N ASN A 221 -25.61 -3.88 -10.25
CA ASN A 221 -25.95 -4.49 -11.55
C ASN A 221 -25.69 -3.58 -12.77
N ILE A 222 -24.73 -2.65 -12.67
CA ILE A 222 -24.31 -1.79 -13.80
C ILE A 222 -22.99 -2.37 -14.34
N PRO A 223 -23.03 -3.15 -15.44
CA PRO A 223 -21.81 -3.74 -15.98
C PRO A 223 -20.85 -2.67 -16.48
N HIS A 224 -19.54 -2.96 -16.45
CA HIS A 224 -18.56 -2.10 -17.11
C HIS A 224 -18.88 -2.01 -18.61
N PRO A 225 -18.98 -0.82 -19.23
CA PRO A 225 -19.40 -0.63 -20.63
C PRO A 225 -18.53 -1.37 -21.64
N ARG A 226 -17.25 -1.51 -21.33
CA ARG A 226 -16.25 -2.20 -22.16
C ARG A 226 -15.99 -3.65 -21.72
N GLY A 227 -16.73 -4.17 -20.74
CA GLY A 227 -16.52 -5.52 -20.20
C GLY A 227 -15.15 -5.74 -19.55
N MET A 228 -14.50 -4.68 -19.06
CA MET A 228 -13.18 -4.76 -18.43
C MET A 228 -13.25 -5.44 -17.07
N ARG A 229 -12.17 -6.12 -16.68
CA ARG A 229 -12.03 -6.86 -15.43
C ARG A 229 -10.61 -6.67 -14.87
N GLY A 230 -10.37 -6.99 -13.60
CA GLY A 230 -9.03 -6.97 -13.02
C GLY A 230 -8.35 -5.60 -13.09
N CYS A 231 -7.08 -5.60 -13.46
CA CYS A 231 -6.27 -4.40 -13.60
C CYS A 231 -6.80 -3.42 -14.65
N ASP A 232 -7.32 -3.90 -15.78
CA ASP A 232 -7.92 -3.05 -16.81
C ASP A 232 -9.15 -2.29 -16.30
N PHE A 233 -9.96 -2.94 -15.44
CA PHE A 233 -11.11 -2.29 -14.81
C PHE A 233 -10.66 -1.20 -13.83
N LEU A 234 -9.68 -1.48 -12.96
CA LEU A 234 -9.20 -0.53 -11.96
C LEU A 234 -8.43 0.67 -12.55
N ASN A 235 -7.86 0.50 -13.75
CA ASN A 235 -7.21 1.56 -14.51
C ASN A 235 -8.11 2.18 -15.60
N SER A 236 -9.38 1.78 -15.66
CA SER A 236 -10.33 2.35 -16.62
C SER A 236 -10.69 3.80 -16.26
N TRP A 237 -10.93 4.62 -17.27
CA TRP A 237 -11.37 6.00 -17.03
C TRP A 237 -12.77 6.05 -16.40
N GLU A 238 -13.61 5.04 -16.66
CA GLU A 238 -14.93 4.89 -16.05
C GLU A 238 -14.81 4.73 -14.54
N PHE A 239 -13.86 3.89 -14.11
CA PHE A 239 -13.59 3.67 -12.71
C PHE A 239 -12.89 4.87 -12.05
N GLU A 240 -11.91 5.49 -12.72
CA GLU A 240 -11.26 6.73 -12.24
C GLU A 240 -12.27 7.86 -12.06
N MET A 241 -13.23 8.00 -12.97
CA MET A 241 -14.29 9.00 -12.88
C MET A 241 -15.21 8.78 -11.67
N ILE A 242 -15.52 7.52 -11.34
CA ILE A 242 -16.37 7.19 -10.19
C ILE A 242 -15.62 7.38 -8.87
N THR A 243 -14.35 6.99 -8.81
CA THR A 243 -13.54 7.08 -7.58
C THR A 243 -12.81 8.40 -7.39
N GLY A 244 -12.75 9.23 -8.43
CA GLY A 244 -11.95 10.45 -8.48
C GLY A 244 -10.44 10.20 -8.32
N SER A 245 -9.97 8.97 -8.51
CA SER A 245 -8.61 8.55 -8.16
C SER A 245 -8.00 7.63 -9.21
N ASN A 246 -6.73 7.89 -9.55
CA ASN A 246 -5.92 7.04 -10.41
C ASN A 246 -4.93 6.22 -9.57
N PHE A 247 -5.09 4.90 -9.52
CA PHE A 247 -4.28 4.04 -8.66
C PHE A 247 -2.91 3.67 -9.23
N CYS A 248 -2.69 3.99 -10.50
CA CYS A 248 -1.39 3.85 -11.14
C CYS A 248 -0.49 5.05 -10.86
N ARG A 249 -0.97 6.11 -10.20
CA ARG A 249 -0.13 7.23 -9.77
C ARG A 249 0.74 6.87 -8.57
N VAL A 250 2.01 7.23 -8.65
CA VAL A 250 3.00 7.03 -7.58
C VAL A 250 2.94 8.15 -6.56
N ARG A 251 3.53 7.86 -5.39
CA ARG A 251 3.65 8.78 -4.27
C ARG A 251 4.45 10.03 -4.67
N GLY A 252 3.86 11.21 -4.51
CA GLY A 252 4.47 12.51 -4.83
C GLY A 252 3.60 13.36 -5.75
N ASP A 253 2.84 12.71 -6.63
CA ASP A 253 2.02 13.36 -7.66
C ASP A 253 0.55 13.54 -7.23
N SER A 254 0.33 13.98 -5.99
CA SER A 254 -0.99 14.18 -5.36
C SER A 254 -1.76 12.94 -4.89
N SER A 255 -1.29 11.71 -5.11
CA SER A 255 -1.95 10.50 -4.57
C SER A 255 -1.51 10.20 -3.12
N PRO A 256 -2.45 10.05 -2.17
CA PRO A 256 -2.11 9.68 -0.80
C PRO A 256 -1.83 8.18 -0.63
N PHE A 257 -2.17 7.36 -1.63
CA PHE A 257 -2.19 5.89 -1.55
C PHE A 257 -0.95 5.21 -2.13
N LYS A 258 -0.72 3.94 -1.73
CA LYS A 258 0.22 3.05 -2.44
C LYS A 258 -0.29 2.82 -3.87
N SER A 259 0.63 2.79 -4.84
CA SER A 259 0.27 2.50 -6.23
C SER A 259 -0.02 1.01 -6.45
N LEU A 260 -0.93 0.72 -7.38
CA LEU A 260 -1.17 -0.63 -7.89
C LEU A 260 -0.13 -1.11 -8.90
N ARG A 261 0.89 -0.32 -9.24
CA ARG A 261 1.94 -0.70 -10.23
C ARG A 261 2.61 -2.05 -9.99
N SER A 262 2.75 -2.47 -8.73
CA SER A 262 3.30 -3.80 -8.40
C SER A 262 2.33 -4.95 -8.65
N GLN A 263 1.01 -4.68 -8.71
CA GLN A 263 -0.06 -5.65 -8.99
C GLN A 263 -0.56 -5.58 -10.43
N CYS A 264 -0.52 -4.39 -11.01
CA CYS A 264 -1.05 -4.05 -12.32
C CYS A 264 -0.01 -3.32 -13.19
N PRO A 265 1.21 -3.88 -13.36
CA PRO A 265 2.27 -3.18 -14.07
C PRO A 265 1.93 -2.88 -15.53
N VAL A 266 1.24 -3.77 -16.25
CA VAL A 266 0.90 -3.59 -17.66
C VAL A 266 -0.19 -2.52 -17.80
N ALA A 267 -1.32 -2.66 -17.09
CA ALA A 267 -2.37 -1.64 -17.10
C ALA A 267 -1.82 -0.26 -16.66
N CYS A 268 -0.94 -0.22 -15.65
CA CYS A 268 -0.30 1.01 -15.20
C CYS A 268 0.83 1.53 -16.09
N ASN A 269 1.11 0.90 -17.24
CA ASN A 269 2.18 1.26 -18.17
C ASN A 269 3.56 1.35 -17.51
N CYS A 270 3.87 0.40 -16.62
CA CYS A 270 5.13 0.34 -15.91
C CYS A 270 6.33 0.25 -16.86
N ARG A 271 7.37 1.00 -16.51
CA ARG A 271 8.69 0.94 -17.13
C ARG A 271 9.73 0.59 -16.07
N LYS A 272 10.80 -0.08 -16.49
CA LYS A 272 11.93 -0.39 -15.62
C LYS A 272 12.46 0.86 -14.92
N GLY A 273 12.63 0.78 -13.61
CA GLY A 273 13.18 1.87 -12.80
C GLY A 273 12.15 2.93 -12.35
N GLN A 274 10.88 2.80 -12.75
CA GLN A 274 9.81 3.59 -12.14
C GLN A 274 9.47 3.08 -10.74
N ASP A 275 9.06 3.99 -9.86
CA ASP A 275 8.64 3.64 -8.50
C ASP A 275 7.47 2.63 -8.50
N ASP A 276 7.55 1.67 -7.57
CA ASP A 276 6.62 0.55 -7.36
C ASP A 276 6.42 -0.37 -8.59
N CYS A 277 7.17 -0.20 -9.68
CA CYS A 277 7.11 -1.09 -10.85
C CYS A 277 8.06 -2.29 -10.72
N PRO A 278 7.68 -3.48 -11.22
CA PRO A 278 8.58 -4.62 -11.29
C PRO A 278 9.85 -4.34 -12.09
N GLY A 279 10.99 -4.90 -11.65
CA GLY A 279 12.28 -4.71 -12.32
C GLY A 279 12.42 -5.41 -13.67
N THR A 280 11.52 -6.34 -13.96
CA THR A 280 11.43 -7.08 -15.23
C THR A 280 10.64 -6.33 -16.31
N CYS A 281 9.97 -5.22 -15.97
CA CYS A 281 9.25 -4.42 -16.94
C CYS A 281 10.16 -3.87 -18.04
N PRO A 282 9.62 -3.57 -19.24
CA PRO A 282 10.41 -3.09 -20.37
C PRO A 282 11.09 -1.76 -20.03
N VAL A 283 12.26 -1.53 -20.65
CA VAL A 283 12.87 -0.21 -20.64
C VAL A 283 12.00 0.74 -21.47
N GLY A 284 11.76 1.94 -20.95
CA GLY A 284 11.03 2.95 -21.72
C GLY A 284 11.86 3.44 -22.89
N PHE A 285 11.27 3.52 -24.09
CA PHE A 285 11.77 4.33 -25.19
C PHE A 285 11.39 5.81 -24.97
#